data_AF-A0A357CXB0-F1
#
_entry.id   AF-A0A357CXB0-F1
#
_cell.length_a   1.000
_cell.length_b   1.000
_cell.length_c   1.000
_cell.angle_alpha   90.00
_cell.angle_beta   90.00
_cell.angle_gamma   90.00
#
_symmetry.space_group_name_H-M   'P 1'
#
loop_
_entity.id
_entity.type
_entity.pdbx_description
1 polymer ?
#
loop_
_entity_poly.entity_id
_entity_poly.type
_entity_poly.pdbx_seq_one_letter_code
_entity_poly.pdbx_strand_id
1 'polypeptide(L)' 'MAEQKRDYYEVLGVPKNASEAEIKKAFRILAKKYHPDANTNDKNAETKFKEVNEAYSVLSDSEKKARYDQY' A
#
# COMPACT_ATOMS: atom_id res chain seq x y z
N MET A 1 0.92 -23.81 -1.55
CA MET A 1 0.08 -22.61 -1.68
C MET A 1 0.98 -21.42 -1.33
N ALA A 2 1.09 -20.41 -2.19
CA ALA A 2 2.02 -19.30 -1.98
C ALA A 2 1.48 -18.39 -0.86
N GLU A 3 1.99 -18.61 0.35
CA GLU A 3 1.58 -17.92 1.56
C GLU A 3 2.32 -16.57 1.71
N GLN A 4 1.52 -15.50 1.79
CA GLN A 4 1.68 -14.46 2.82
C GLN A 4 2.84 -13.46 2.70
N LYS A 5 3.19 -13.00 1.51
CA LYS A 5 3.55 -11.58 1.35
C LYS A 5 2.26 -10.87 0.98
N ARG A 6 1.66 -10.10 1.90
CA ARG A 6 0.45 -9.33 1.60
C ARG A 6 0.70 -8.56 0.31
N ASP A 7 -0.02 -8.91 -0.76
CA ASP A 7 0.11 -8.23 -2.04
C ASP A 7 -0.03 -6.73 -1.77
N TYR A 8 0.95 -5.93 -2.21
CA TYR A 8 0.87 -4.47 -2.06
C TYR A 8 -0.42 -3.89 -2.63
N TYR A 9 -0.98 -4.57 -3.62
CA TYR A 9 -2.30 -4.30 -4.19
C TYR A 9 -3.42 -4.50 -3.16
N GLU A 10 -3.43 -5.59 -2.39
CA GLU A 10 -4.40 -5.83 -1.33
C GLU A 10 -4.21 -4.88 -0.14
N VAL A 11 -2.97 -4.54 0.20
CA VAL A 11 -2.66 -3.55 1.24
C VAL A 11 -3.26 -2.18 0.89
N LEU A 12 -3.13 -1.77 -0.37
CA LEU A 12 -3.74 -0.56 -0.89
C LEU A 12 -5.23 -0.71 -1.21
N GLY A 13 -5.77 -1.93 -1.24
CA GLY A 13 -7.13 -2.22 -1.67
C GLY A 13 -7.39 -1.86 -3.13
N VAL A 14 -6.37 -1.97 -3.99
CA VAL A 14 -6.45 -1.71 -5.42
C VAL A 14 -6.22 -2.99 -6.21
N PRO A 15 -6.77 -3.12 -7.42
CA PRO A 15 -6.51 -4.29 -8.25
C PRO A 15 -5.07 -4.28 -8.83
N LYS A 16 -4.58 -5.45 -9.28
CA LYS A 16 -3.23 -5.61 -9.84
C LYS A 16 -2.99 -4.76 -11.10
N ASN A 17 -4.06 -4.51 -11.85
CA ASN A 17 -4.09 -3.65 -13.03
C ASN A 17 -4.32 -2.16 -12.71
N ALA A 18 -4.35 -1.77 -11.42
CA ALA A 18 -4.55 -0.39 -11.02
C ALA A 18 -3.47 0.51 -11.64
N SER A 19 -3.93 1.66 -12.13
CA SER A 19 -3.06 2.72 -12.62
C SER A 19 -2.45 3.49 -11.46
N GLU A 20 -1.32 4.16 -11.69
CA GLU A 20 -0.66 5.01 -10.68
C GLU A 20 -1.62 6.03 -10.04
N ALA A 21 -2.56 6.55 -10.81
CA ALA A 21 -3.62 7.44 -10.31
C ALA A 21 -4.52 6.78 -9.27
N GLU A 22 -4.90 5.52 -9.47
CA GLU A 22 -5.72 4.75 -8.52
C GLU A 22 -4.93 4.39 -7.27
N ILE A 23 -3.68 3.94 -7.44
CA ILE A 23 -2.75 3.64 -6.35
C ILE A 23 -2.56 4.89 -5.46
N LYS A 24 -2.33 6.05 -6.08
CA LYS A 24 -2.17 7.33 -5.37
C LYS A 24 -3.46 7.77 -4.66
N LYS A 25 -4.62 7.54 -5.27
CA LYS A 25 -5.92 7.85 -4.67
C LYS A 25 -6.18 6.96 -3.45
N ALA A 26 -5.96 5.66 -3.57
CA ALA A 26 -6.12 4.69 -2.50
C ALA A 26 -5.15 4.97 -1.33
N PHE A 27 -3.87 5.21 -1.64
CA PHE A 27 -2.87 5.63 -0.66
C PHE A 27 -3.33 6.85 0.13
N ARG A 28 -3.83 7.91 -0.55
CA ARG A 28 -4.33 9.12 0.14
C ARG A 28 -5.50 8.84 1.08
N ILE A 29 -6.41 7.94 0.70
CA ILE A 29 -7.57 7.56 1.53
C ILE A 29 -7.10 6.78 2.76
N LEU A 30 -6.24 5.78 2.56
CA LEU A 30 -5.70 4.94 3.64
C LEU A 30 -4.76 5.71 4.56
N ALA A 31 -3.91 6.58 4.01
CA ALA A 31 -3.02 7.45 4.78
C ALA A 31 -3.79 8.42 5.68
N LYS A 32 -4.94 8.93 5.23
CA LYS A 32 -5.85 9.73 6.09
C LYS A 32 -6.55 8.86 7.13
N LYS A 33 -6.96 7.64 6.77
CA LYS A 33 -7.64 6.71 7.67
C LYS A 33 -6.74 6.22 8.80
N TYR A 34 -5.49 5.91 8.49
CA TYR A 34 -4.47 5.44 9.43
C TYR A 34 -3.50 6.53 9.85
N HIS A 35 -3.86 7.80 9.68
CA HIS A 35 -2.97 8.92 9.98
C HIS A 35 -2.56 8.90 11.47
N PRO A 36 -1.28 9.09 11.80
CA PRO A 36 -0.80 9.03 13.19
C PRO A 36 -1.40 10.12 14.08
N ASP A 37 -1.77 11.27 13.51
CA ASP A 37 -2.46 12.36 14.22
C ASP A 37 -3.84 11.95 14.73
N ALA A 38 -4.60 11.18 13.93
CA ALA A 38 -5.92 10.69 14.31
C ALA A 38 -5.87 9.36 15.10
N ASN A 39 -4.75 8.64 15.04
CA ASN A 39 -4.58 7.30 15.59
C ASN A 39 -3.36 7.20 16.52
N THR A 40 -3.16 8.22 17.37
CA THR A 40 -1.93 8.39 18.16
C THR A 40 -1.64 7.25 19.15
N ASN A 41 -2.63 6.42 19.47
CA ASN A 41 -2.49 5.26 20.37
C ASN A 41 -2.72 3.90 19.68
N ASP A 42 -2.97 3.88 18.36
CA ASP A 42 -3.32 2.66 17.66
C ASP A 42 -2.10 2.08 16.94
N LYS A 43 -1.47 1.08 17.57
CA LYS A 43 -0.33 0.37 16.97
C LYS A 43 -0.69 -0.33 15.66
N ASN A 44 -1.95 -0.75 15.48
CA ASN A 44 -2.39 -1.34 14.22
C ASN A 44 -2.47 -0.30 13.10
N ALA A 45 -2.89 0.92 13.40
CA ALA A 45 -2.86 2.02 12.44
C ALA A 45 -1.44 2.33 11.99
N GLU A 46 -0.46 2.35 12.91
CA GLU A 46 0.96 2.54 12.54
C GLU A 46 1.45 1.42 11.62
N THR A 47 1.19 0.15 11.96
CA THR A 47 1.57 -0.99 11.11
C THR A 47 0.94 -0.87 9.72
N LYS A 48 -0.38 -0.64 9.64
CA LYS A 48 -1.07 -0.49 8.36
C LYS A 48 -0.57 0.71 7.57
N PHE A 49 -0.26 1.82 8.23
CA PHE A 49 0.29 3.00 7.58
C PHE A 49 1.66 2.71 6.95
N LYS A 50 2.54 2.00 7.67
CA LYS A 50 3.83 1.53 7.15
C LYS A 50 3.65 0.62 5.93
N GLU A 51 2.76 -0.37 6.02
CA GLU A 51 2.46 -1.28 4.91
C GLU A 51 1.93 -0.53 3.68
N VAL A 52 1.00 0.41 3.87
CA VAL A 52 0.43 1.26 2.81
C VAL A 52 1.50 2.15 2.17
N ASN A 53 2.45 2.67 2.95
CA ASN A 53 3.57 3.47 2.44
C ASN A 53 4.54 2.63 1.60
N GLU A 54 4.90 1.44 2.09
CA GLU A 54 5.78 0.52 1.39
C GLU A 54 5.16 0.05 0.08
N ALA A 55 3.88 -0.34 0.13
CA ALA A 55 3.09 -0.71 -1.05
C ALA A 55 3.06 0.41 -2.09
N TYR A 56 2.78 1.64 -1.66
CA TYR A 56 2.79 2.80 -2.56
C TYR A 56 4.18 3.08 -3.13
N SER A 57 5.25 2.98 -2.35
CA SER A 57 6.63 3.24 -2.81
C SER A 57 7.09 2.26 -3.90
N VAL A 58 6.55 1.03 -3.90
CA VAL A 58 6.82 0.01 -4.93
C VAL A 58 5.86 0.14 -6.10
N LEU A 59 4.56 0.26 -5.86
CA LEU A 59 3.55 0.24 -6.91
C LEU A 59 3.38 1.57 -7.66
N SER A 60 3.72 2.70 -7.03
CA SER A 60 3.69 4.02 -7.66
C SER A 60 4.82 4.23 -8.66
N ASP A 61 5.85 3.40 -8.64
CA ASP A 61 6.98 3.50 -9.55
C ASP A 61 6.92 2.33 -10.54
N SER A 62 6.79 2.63 -11.83
CA SER A 62 6.62 1.60 -12.85
C SER A 62 7.81 0.65 -12.93
N GLU A 63 9.04 1.11 -12.65
CA GLU A 63 10.23 0.26 -12.65
C GLU A 63 10.25 -0.67 -11.43
N LYS A 64 9.97 -0.13 -10.23
CA LYS A 64 9.88 -0.95 -9.01
C LYS A 64 8.70 -1.92 -9.06
N LYS A 65 7.56 -1.50 -9.61
CA LYS A 65 6.40 -2.36 -9.85
C LYS A 65 6.76 -3.50 -10.78
N ALA A 66 7.43 -3.22 -11.91
CA ALA A 66 7.87 -4.24 -12.84
C ALA A 66 8.85 -5.24 -12.18
N ARG A 67 9.80 -4.75 -11.39
CA ARG A 67 10.69 -5.63 -10.61
C ARG A 67 9.90 -6.47 -9.60
N TYR A 68 8.96 -5.87 -8.87
CA TYR A 68 8.12 -6.58 -7.91
C TYR A 68 7.25 -7.66 -8.58
N ASP A 69 6.76 -7.41 -9.78
CA ASP A 69 5.96 -8.37 -10.56
C ASP A 69 6.82 -9.48 -11.20
N GLN A 70 8.12 -9.25 -11.38
CA GLN A 70 9.08 -10.22 -11.93
C GLN A 70 9.65 -11.22 -10.90
N TYR A 71 9.50 -10.97 -9.59
CA TYR A 71 9.98 -11.83 -8.50
C TYR A 71 8.83 -12.63 -7.86
#